data_AF-D4N0Q0-F1
#
_entry.id   AF-D4N0Q0-F1
#
_cell.length_a   1.000
_cell.length_b   1.000
_cell.length_c   1.000
_cell.angle_alpha   90.00
_cell.angle_beta   90.00
_cell.angle_gamma   90.00
#
_symmetry.space_group_name_H-M   'P 1'
#
loop_
_entity.id
_entity.type
_entity.pdbx_description
1 polymer ?
#
loop_
_entity_poly.entity_id
_entity_poly.type
_entity_poly.pdbx_seq_one_letter_code
_entity_poly.pdbx_strand_id
1 'polypeptide(L)' 'MKPVTESFIVSFTNSTGKEEDSVLIVGQKQMNQMAAIKQAYQGKEAVDIYEKLKGEKAE' A
#
# COMPACT_ATOMS: atom_id res chain seq x y z
N MET A 1 -12.51 -3.11 27.31
CA MET A 1 -11.53 -2.33 26.51
C MET A 1 -12.19 -1.95 25.19
N LYS A 2 -12.18 -0.68 24.77
CA LYS A 2 -12.67 -0.30 23.43
C LYS A 2 -11.66 -0.84 22.40
N PRO A 3 -12.09 -1.50 21.32
CA PRO A 3 -11.16 -1.94 20.29
C PRO A 3 -10.45 -0.70 19.72
N VAL A 4 -9.13 -0.75 19.67
CA VAL A 4 -8.36 0.22 18.91
C VAL A 4 -8.63 -0.12 17.45
N THR A 5 -9.51 0.63 16.80
CA THR A 5 -9.77 0.45 15.36
C THR A 5 -8.54 0.97 14.61
N GLU A 6 -7.54 0.11 14.45
CA GLU A 6 -6.38 0.39 13.61
C GLU A 6 -6.81 0.25 12.14
N SER A 7 -6.44 1.23 11.32
CA SER A 7 -6.75 1.22 9.88
C SER A 7 -5.45 1.25 9.10
N PHE A 8 -5.37 0.42 8.06
CA PHE A 8 -4.30 0.47 7.07
C PHE A 8 -4.78 1.26 5.85
N ILE A 9 -3.92 2.13 5.36
CA ILE A 9 -4.12 2.90 4.15
C ILE A 9 -3.08 2.41 3.15
N VAL A 10 -3.52 1.87 2.03
CA VAL A 10 -2.64 1.45 0.95
C VAL A 10 -2.87 2.37 -0.24
N SER A 11 -1.81 3.00 -0.73
CA SER A 11 -1.84 3.84 -1.92
C SER A 11 -0.87 3.26 -2.94
N PHE A 12 -1.35 3.05 -4.16
CA PHE A 12 -0.55 2.61 -5.29
C PHE A 12 -0.65 3.66 -6.39
N THR A 13 0.47 4.00 -7.01
CA THR A 13 0.51 4.87 -8.18
C THR A 13 1.50 4.32 -9.20
N ASN A 14 1.16 4.48 -10.47
CA ASN A 14 2.06 4.29 -11.60
C ASN A 14 1.84 5.44 -12.57
N SER A 15 2.77 6.40 -12.59
CA SER A 15 2.58 7.66 -13.30
C SER A 15 2.90 7.58 -14.80
N THR A 16 3.69 6.59 -15.23
CA THR A 16 4.21 6.48 -16.60
C THR A 16 3.71 5.24 -17.34
N GLY A 17 3.03 4.33 -16.62
CA GLY A 17 2.66 3.00 -17.11
C GLY A 17 3.80 1.98 -17.06
N LYS A 18 5.01 2.37 -16.64
CA LYS A 18 6.15 1.45 -16.51
C LYS A 18 6.23 0.86 -15.11
N GLU A 19 6.69 -0.39 -14.99
CA GLU A 19 6.86 -1.04 -13.69
C GLU A 19 7.83 -0.26 -12.79
N GLU A 20 8.94 0.23 -13.34
CA GLU A 20 10.01 0.94 -12.60
C GLU A 20 9.53 2.22 -11.88
N ASP A 21 8.51 2.88 -12.41
CA ASP A 21 7.93 4.12 -11.88
C ASP A 21 6.76 3.87 -10.90
N SER A 22 6.46 2.60 -10.62
CA SER A 22 5.38 2.23 -9.70
C SER A 22 5.81 2.44 -8.25
N VAL A 23 4.92 2.99 -7.43
CA VAL A 23 5.16 3.19 -5.99
C VAL A 23 3.95 2.71 -5.21
N LEU A 24 4.19 1.94 -4.13
CA LEU A 24 3.17 1.51 -3.18
C LEU A 24 3.55 1.98 -1.77
N ILE A 25 2.65 2.71 -1.12
CA ILE A 25 2.83 3.23 0.24
C ILE A 25 1.80 2.59 1.16
N VAL A 26 2.28 2.03 2.27
CA VAL A 26 1.44 1.50 3.35
C VAL A 26 1.54 2.42 4.55
N GLY A 27 0.42 3.08 4.85
CA GLY A 27 0.22 3.87 6.05
C GLY A 27 -0.58 3.12 7.10
N GLN A 28 -0.28 3.37 8.38
CA GLN A 28 -1.09 2.90 9.50
C GLN A 28 -1.64 4.12 10.25
N LYS A 29 -2.94 4.12 10.50
CA LYS A 29 -3.64 5.17 11.24
C LYS A 29 -4.24 4.57 12.50
N GLN A 30 -3.83 5.12 13.64
CA GLN A 30 -4.48 4.87 14.93
C GLN A 30 -5.56 5.93 15.19
N MET A 31 -6.56 5.58 15.99
CA MET A 31 -7.62 6.50 16.38
C MET A 31 -7.02 7.73 17.06
N ASN A 32 -7.43 8.93 16.63
CA ASN A 32 -6.90 10.23 17.07
C ASN A 32 -5.42 10.51 16.76
N GLN A 33 -4.80 9.78 15.82
CA GLN A 33 -3.44 10.07 15.34
C GLN A 33 -3.42 10.29 13.83
N MET A 34 -2.42 11.05 13.36
CA MET A 34 -2.13 11.17 11.93
C MET A 34 -1.62 9.83 11.41
N ALA A 35 -1.88 9.54 10.13
CA ALA A 35 -1.36 8.34 9.51
C ALA A 35 0.17 8.43 9.40
N ALA A 36 0.87 7.38 9.81
CA ALA A 36 2.31 7.25 9.64
C ALA A 36 2.60 6.27 8.50
N ILE A 37 3.54 6.63 7.62
CA ILE A 37 4.07 5.69 6.62
C ILE A 37 4.83 4.61 7.38
N LYS A 38 4.44 3.35 7.18
CA LYS A 38 5.11 2.18 7.75
C LYS A 38 6.07 1.56 6.75
N GLN A 39 5.63 1.46 5.50
CA GLN A 39 6.40 0.82 4.43
C GLN A 39 6.16 1.54 3.11
N ALA A 40 7.18 1.54 2.26
CA ALA A 40 7.11 2.02 0.90
C ALA A 40 7.87 1.04 0.00
N TYR A 41 7.27 0.72 -1.14
CA TYR A 41 7.81 -0.17 -2.16
C TYR A 41 7.85 0.57 -3.48
N GLN A 42 8.79 0.21 -4.35
CA GLN A 42 8.94 0.82 -5.66
C GLN A 42 9.22 -0.21 -6.75
N GLY A 43 9.01 0.18 -8.00
CA GLY A 43 9.33 -0.65 -9.14
C GLY A 43 8.47 -1.92 -9.20
N LYS A 44 9.09 -3.00 -9.67
CA LYS A 44 8.47 -4.33 -9.76
C LYS A 44 7.84 -4.80 -8.45
N GLU A 45 8.51 -4.57 -7.32
CA GLU A 45 8.01 -5.00 -6.00
C GLU A 45 6.68 -4.34 -5.62
N ALA A 46 6.50 -3.06 -5.97
CA ALA A 46 5.24 -2.35 -5.75
C ALA A 46 4.10 -2.95 -6.58
N VAL A 47 4.38 -3.30 -7.84
CA VAL A 47 3.40 -3.92 -8.76
C VAL A 47 3.03 -5.32 -8.29
N ASP A 48 4.01 -6.16 -7.97
CA ASP A 48 3.81 -7.52 -7.46
C ASP A 48 2.94 -7.55 -6.18
N ILE A 49 3.18 -6.61 -5.26
CA ILE A 49 2.37 -6.49 -4.03
C ILE A 49 0.96 -6.02 -4.37
N TYR A 50 0.81 -5.02 -5.23
CA TYR A 50 -0.49 -4.48 -5.63
C TYR A 50 -1.38 -5.54 -6.31
N GLU A 51 -0.82 -6.31 -7.24
CA GLU A 51 -1.52 -7.39 -7.94
C GLU A 51 -1.97 -8.49 -6.96
N LYS A 52 -1.11 -8.88 -6.00
CA LYS A 52 -1.49 -9.80 -4.92
C LYS A 52 -2.63 -9.26 -4.06
N LEU A 53 -2.68 -7.96 -3.79
CA LEU A 53 -3.73 -7.32 -3.00
C LEU A 53 -5.06 -7.21 -3.76
N LYS A 54 -5.02 -7.04 -5.08
CA LYS A 54 -6.22 -7.07 -5.95
C LYS A 54 -6.86 -8.46 -6.02
N GLY A 55 -6.09 -9.52 -5.75
CA GLY A 55 -6.57 -10.89 -5.88
C GLY A 55 -6.66 -11.38 -7.33
N GLU A 56 -6.08 -10.64 -8.28
CA GLU A 56 -5.86 -11.15 -9.62
C GLU A 56 -4.73 -12.19 -9.53
N LYS A 57 -5.08 -13.47 -9.63
CA LYS A 57 -4.09 -14.53 -9.79
C LYS A 57 -3.30 -14.21 -11.06
N ALA A 58 -2.01 -13.92 -10.89
CA ALA A 58 -1.05 -14.06 -11.97
C ALA A 58 -1.03 -15.54 -12.37
N GLU A 59 -1.81 -15.89 -13.39
CA GLU A 59 -1.80 -17.20 -14.06
C GLU A 59 -1.07 -17.08 -15.39
#